data_AF-A0AB73HWP4-F1
#
_entry.id   AF-A0AB73HWP4-F1
#
_cell.length_a   1.000
_cell.length_b   1.000
_cell.length_c   1.000
_cell.angle_alpha   90.00
_cell.angle_beta   90.00
_cell.angle_gamma   90.00
#
_symmetry.space_group_name_H-M   'P 1'
#
loop_
_entity.id
_entity.type
_entity.pdbx_description
1 polymer ?
#
loop_
_entity_poly.entity_id
_entity_poly.type
_entity_poly.pdbx_seq_one_letter_code
_entity_poly.pdbx_strand_id
1 'polypeptide(L)'
;MTTCKGRLHHVQQTLPSLVAQAPAEIILVDYGCPDNTGDWVAQHFPSVKVVRVDDDPGFCLPRARNIGAAHSSAPWICFIDADIRINDGWLDWLQQNLRDGYFYQAALVDGARNPETFGTVVCPRAAFEAVDGYDEVFRGWGGEDDDLYARLVHCAGARASQYPAHFVEAISHADDERTTFHAIKSVDVQSLINACYIRAKNHLRDCGIREIPFETRKQMLTTISDSLKAHRSQPKMFNILLTVEKLQAPDGSLLDLDLQIAKRRRFGLFGARKASVRTLKASRHT
;
A
#
# COMPACT_ATOMS: atom_id res chain seq x y z
N MET A 1 -7.26 -11.44 5.50
CA MET A 1 -6.17 -10.77 6.21
C MET A 1 -6.61 -9.38 6.59
N THR A 2 -6.60 -9.05 7.87
CA THR A 2 -7.02 -7.74 8.39
C THR A 2 -5.98 -7.24 9.39
N THR A 3 -5.75 -5.94 9.43
CA THR A 3 -4.74 -5.33 10.31
C THR A 3 -5.38 -4.20 11.11
N CYS A 4 -4.98 -3.98 12.37
CA CYS A 4 -5.58 -2.92 13.19
C CYS A 4 -4.56 -2.18 14.07
N LYS A 5 -4.81 -0.88 14.26
CA LYS A 5 -4.26 -0.06 15.35
C LYS A 5 -5.23 1.09 15.67
N GLY A 6 -5.78 1.10 16.88
CA GLY A 6 -6.81 2.05 17.33
C GLY A 6 -8.14 1.92 16.59
N ARG A 7 -8.54 0.70 16.24
CA ARG A 7 -9.69 0.41 15.35
C ARG A 7 -10.60 -0.69 15.88
N LEU A 8 -10.69 -0.89 17.20
CA LEU A 8 -11.53 -1.95 17.77
C LEU A 8 -12.99 -1.86 17.28
N HIS A 9 -13.57 -0.66 17.29
CA HIS A 9 -14.96 -0.43 16.87
C HIS A 9 -15.24 -0.77 15.39
N HIS A 10 -14.22 -0.69 14.53
CA HIS A 10 -14.30 -1.13 13.13
C HIS A 10 -14.17 -2.65 13.04
N VAL A 11 -13.19 -3.24 13.73
CA VAL A 11 -13.01 -4.70 13.78
C VAL A 11 -14.25 -5.41 14.31
N GLN A 12 -14.95 -4.83 15.28
CA GLN A 12 -16.22 -5.33 15.82
C GLN A 12 -17.34 -5.45 14.77
N GLN A 13 -17.26 -4.69 13.68
CA GLN A 13 -18.24 -4.70 12.59
C GLN A 13 -17.76 -5.54 11.40
N THR A 14 -16.47 -5.45 11.08
CA THR A 14 -15.82 -6.15 9.96
C THR A 14 -15.70 -7.65 10.22
N LEU A 15 -15.14 -8.04 11.36
CA LEU A 15 -14.77 -9.42 11.63
C LEU A 15 -15.97 -10.40 11.63
N PRO A 16 -17.16 -10.06 12.19
CA PRO A 16 -18.34 -10.91 12.05
C PRO A 16 -18.68 -11.22 10.58
N SER A 17 -18.57 -10.21 9.70
CA SER A 17 -18.86 -10.39 8.27
C SER A 17 -17.86 -11.32 7.58
N LEU A 18 -16.58 -11.25 7.97
CA LEU A 18 -15.53 -12.15 7.47
C LEU A 18 -15.74 -13.59 7.95
N VAL A 19 -16.05 -13.77 9.23
CA VAL A 19 -16.31 -15.09 9.81
C VAL A 19 -17.53 -15.74 9.18
N ALA A 20 -18.57 -14.96 8.88
CA ALA A 20 -19.78 -15.43 8.21
C ALA A 20 -19.51 -15.99 6.80
N GLN A 21 -18.47 -15.51 6.10
CA GLN A 21 -18.04 -16.08 4.81
C GLN A 21 -17.39 -17.46 4.95
N ALA A 22 -17.04 -17.91 6.16
CA ALA A 22 -16.34 -19.16 6.43
C ALA A 22 -15.08 -19.41 5.56
N PRO A 23 -14.13 -18.46 5.48
CA PRO A 23 -12.88 -18.68 4.76
C PRO A 23 -12.02 -19.75 5.46
N ALA A 24 -11.07 -20.33 4.72
CA ALA A 24 -10.16 -21.35 5.25
C ALA A 24 -9.35 -20.86 6.47
N GLU A 25 -8.97 -19.58 6.47
CA GLU A 25 -8.29 -18.94 7.59
C GLU A 25 -8.57 -17.45 7.64
N ILE A 26 -8.56 -16.89 8.86
CA ILE A 26 -8.57 -15.44 9.08
C ILE A 26 -7.38 -15.11 9.97
N ILE A 27 -6.56 -14.18 9.50
CA ILE A 27 -5.43 -13.63 10.25
C ILE A 27 -5.72 -12.16 10.52
N LEU A 28 -5.72 -11.80 11.80
CA LEU A 28 -5.75 -10.42 12.28
C LEU A 28 -4.38 -10.04 12.83
N VAL A 29 -3.78 -8.98 12.27
CA VAL A 29 -2.53 -8.41 12.76
C VAL A 29 -2.83 -7.21 13.63
N ASP A 30 -2.64 -7.36 14.94
CA ASP A 30 -2.72 -6.30 15.92
C ASP A 30 -1.36 -5.57 15.99
N TYR A 31 -1.31 -4.34 15.48
CA TYR A 31 -0.08 -3.55 15.35
C TYR A 31 0.11 -2.62 16.55
N GLY A 32 0.30 -3.20 17.73
CA GLY A 32 0.44 -2.48 18.99
C GLY A 32 -0.77 -1.57 19.22
N CYS A 33 -1.98 -2.12 19.03
CA CYS A 33 -3.23 -1.40 19.17
C CYS A 33 -3.47 -1.00 20.63
N PRO A 34 -3.77 0.28 20.91
CA PRO A 34 -4.08 0.72 22.28
C PRO A 34 -5.44 0.22 22.80
N ASP A 35 -6.31 -0.29 21.93
CA ASP A 35 -7.68 -0.67 22.28
C ASP A 35 -7.82 -2.15 22.72
N ASN A 36 -6.70 -2.86 22.93
CA ASN A 36 -6.67 -4.31 23.19
C ASN A 36 -7.45 -5.12 22.12
N THR A 37 -7.37 -4.72 20.85
CA THR A 37 -8.16 -5.35 19.78
C THR A 37 -7.82 -6.83 19.61
N GLY A 38 -6.55 -7.21 19.68
CA GLY A 38 -6.13 -8.61 19.60
C GLY A 38 -6.71 -9.47 20.72
N ASP A 39 -6.82 -8.95 21.94
CA ASP A 39 -7.41 -9.68 23.07
C ASP A 39 -8.90 -9.88 22.88
N TRP A 40 -9.59 -8.82 22.47
CA TRP A 40 -11.01 -8.88 22.15
C TRP A 40 -11.29 -9.91 21.05
N VAL A 41 -10.50 -9.92 19.97
CA VAL A 41 -10.63 -10.88 18.87
C VAL A 41 -10.38 -12.31 19.34
N ALA A 42 -9.29 -12.56 20.09
CA ALA A 42 -8.98 -13.89 20.59
C ALA A 42 -10.08 -14.46 21.51
N GLN A 43 -10.74 -13.59 22.29
CA GLN A 43 -11.84 -13.97 23.18
C GLN A 43 -13.14 -14.27 22.42
N HIS A 44 -13.50 -13.47 21.42
CA HIS A 44 -14.81 -13.56 20.75
C HIS A 44 -14.81 -14.41 19.48
N PHE A 45 -13.65 -14.55 18.83
CA PHE A 45 -13.46 -15.30 17.59
C PHE A 45 -12.24 -16.21 17.68
N PRO A 46 -12.29 -17.30 18.47
CA PRO A 46 -11.14 -18.17 18.71
C PRO A 46 -10.61 -18.88 17.45
N SER A 47 -11.38 -18.91 16.35
CA SER A 47 -10.95 -19.40 15.04
C SER A 47 -10.06 -18.40 14.27
N VAL A 48 -9.99 -17.14 14.71
CA VAL A 48 -9.18 -16.09 14.09
C VAL A 48 -7.78 -16.10 14.69
N LYS A 49 -6.77 -16.24 13.85
CA LYS A 49 -5.37 -16.16 14.27
C LYS A 49 -4.99 -14.70 14.51
N VAL A 50 -4.63 -14.37 15.75
CA VAL A 50 -4.13 -13.04 16.12
C VAL A 50 -2.61 -13.04 16.11
N VAL A 51 -2.02 -12.09 15.39
CA VAL A 51 -0.56 -11.85 15.35
C VAL A 51 -0.30 -10.46 15.94
N ARG A 52 0.60 -10.36 16.92
CA ARG A 52 0.93 -9.09 17.61
C ARG A 52 2.22 -8.50 17.05
N VAL A 53 2.25 -7.19 16.88
CA VAL A 53 3.43 -6.42 16.47
C VAL A 53 3.62 -5.25 17.43
N ASP A 54 4.49 -5.45 18.42
CA ASP A 54 4.63 -4.54 19.58
C ASP A 54 5.97 -3.77 19.57
N ASP A 55 6.76 -3.91 18.50
CA ASP A 55 8.10 -3.33 18.35
C ASP A 55 8.12 -2.02 17.53
N ASP A 56 6.96 -1.53 17.08
CA ASP A 56 6.81 -0.26 16.38
C ASP A 56 5.67 0.58 16.99
N PRO A 57 5.99 1.71 17.64
CA PRO A 57 4.97 2.56 18.26
C PRO A 57 4.09 3.27 17.23
N GLY A 58 4.53 3.39 15.98
CA GLY A 58 3.76 3.94 14.89
C GLY A 58 2.74 2.95 14.31
N PHE A 59 2.25 3.25 13.11
CA PHE A 59 1.51 2.30 12.28
C PHE A 59 2.15 2.19 10.91
N CYS A 60 2.48 0.96 10.50
CA CYS A 60 2.96 0.63 9.17
C CYS A 60 2.07 -0.47 8.58
N LEU A 61 1.05 -0.06 7.81
CA LEU A 61 0.16 -0.96 7.11
C LEU A 61 0.90 -1.98 6.19
N PRO A 62 1.89 -1.58 5.36
CA PRO A 62 2.72 -2.50 4.58
C PRO A 62 3.30 -3.65 5.41
N ARG A 63 3.97 -3.32 6.52
CA ARG A 63 4.62 -4.29 7.39
C ARG A 63 3.59 -5.19 8.06
N ALA A 64 2.47 -4.65 8.53
CA ALA A 64 1.38 -5.44 9.10
C ALA A 64 0.82 -6.46 8.09
N ARG A 65 0.58 -6.03 6.84
CA ARG A 65 0.09 -6.92 5.77
C ARG A 65 1.12 -8.01 5.42
N ASN A 66 2.40 -7.66 5.31
CA ASN A 66 3.46 -8.64 5.06
C ASN A 66 3.60 -9.67 6.18
N ILE A 67 3.63 -9.22 7.45
CA ILE A 67 3.74 -10.09 8.62
C ILE A 67 2.62 -11.13 8.62
N GLY A 68 1.37 -10.69 8.46
CA GLY A 68 0.30 -11.66 8.49
C GLY A 68 0.27 -12.55 7.24
N ALA A 69 0.74 -12.09 6.07
CA ALA A 69 0.84 -12.92 4.86
C ALA A 69 1.85 -14.06 5.04
N ALA A 70 2.94 -13.80 5.78
CA ALA A 70 3.93 -14.80 6.19
C ALA A 70 3.37 -15.83 7.20
N HIS A 71 2.24 -15.55 7.85
CA HIS A 71 1.58 -16.45 8.78
C HIS A 71 0.53 -17.37 8.15
N SER A 72 0.34 -17.29 6.83
CA SER A 72 -0.54 -18.12 6.02
C SER A 72 0.29 -18.87 4.97
N SER A 73 -0.20 -20.01 4.49
CA SER A 73 0.31 -20.70 3.31
C SER A 73 -0.74 -20.84 2.19
N ALA A 74 -1.91 -20.20 2.34
CA ALA A 74 -2.99 -20.27 1.37
C ALA A 74 -2.54 -19.75 -0.01
N PRO A 75 -2.98 -20.38 -1.12
CA PRO A 75 -2.56 -19.99 -2.47
C PRO A 75 -3.10 -18.61 -2.89
N TRP A 76 -4.16 -18.14 -2.24
CA TRP A 76 -4.79 -16.85 -2.47
C TRP A 76 -4.84 -16.06 -1.16
N ILE A 77 -4.52 -14.77 -1.25
CA ILE A 77 -4.50 -13.86 -0.10
C ILE A 77 -5.55 -12.78 -0.34
N CYS A 78 -6.46 -12.60 0.61
CA CYS A 78 -7.42 -11.51 0.63
C CYS A 78 -6.99 -10.47 1.69
N PHE A 79 -6.54 -9.30 1.27
CA PHE A 79 -6.33 -8.16 2.17
C PHE A 79 -7.63 -7.36 2.29
N ILE A 80 -8.06 -7.12 3.52
CA ILE A 80 -9.33 -6.46 3.85
C ILE A 80 -9.06 -5.51 5.01
N ASP A 81 -9.37 -4.23 4.81
CA ASP A 81 -9.15 -3.21 5.84
C ASP A 81 -10.08 -3.40 7.03
N ALA A 82 -9.70 -2.84 8.19
CA ALA A 82 -10.43 -3.05 9.44
C ALA A 82 -11.84 -2.45 9.40
N ASP A 83 -12.09 -1.52 8.49
CA ASP A 83 -13.31 -0.74 8.27
C ASP A 83 -14.09 -1.20 7.02
N ILE A 84 -13.95 -2.46 6.61
CA ILE A 84 -14.67 -3.04 5.47
C ILE A 84 -15.61 -4.16 5.91
N ARG A 85 -16.90 -4.02 5.63
CA ARG A 85 -17.88 -5.11 5.72
C ARG A 85 -17.89 -5.90 4.41
N ILE A 86 -17.88 -7.23 4.53
CA ILE A 86 -18.05 -8.15 3.40
C ILE A 86 -19.50 -8.63 3.34
N ASN A 87 -20.13 -8.50 2.18
CA ASN A 87 -21.50 -8.96 1.96
C ASN A 87 -21.54 -10.42 1.50
N ASP A 88 -22.70 -11.06 1.74
CA ASP A 88 -22.93 -12.48 1.47
C ASP A 88 -22.61 -12.89 0.03
N GLY A 89 -22.03 -14.09 -0.13
CA GLY A 89 -21.70 -14.68 -1.42
C GLY A 89 -20.37 -14.22 -2.03
N TRP A 90 -19.61 -13.33 -1.36
CA TRP A 90 -18.31 -12.88 -1.88
C TRP A 90 -17.32 -14.02 -2.03
N LEU A 91 -17.16 -14.87 -1.00
CA LEU A 91 -16.21 -15.98 -1.06
C LEU A 91 -16.64 -17.03 -2.09
N ASP A 92 -17.93 -17.35 -2.18
CA ASP A 92 -18.46 -18.27 -3.20
C ASP A 92 -18.19 -17.75 -4.61
N TRP A 93 -18.41 -16.45 -4.83
CA TRP A 93 -18.09 -15.82 -6.10
C TRP A 93 -16.60 -15.92 -6.41
N LEU A 94 -15.72 -15.65 -5.45
CA LEU A 94 -14.28 -15.81 -5.63
C LEU A 94 -13.93 -17.26 -6.01
N GLN A 95 -14.40 -18.25 -5.27
CA GLN A 95 -14.12 -19.66 -5.54
C GLN A 95 -14.51 -20.09 -6.97
N GLN A 96 -15.57 -19.49 -7.52
CA GLN A 96 -16.05 -19.77 -8.89
C GLN A 96 -15.33 -18.98 -9.99
N ASN A 97 -14.70 -17.84 -9.66
CA ASN A 97 -14.23 -16.86 -10.66
C ASN A 97 -12.74 -16.52 -10.59
N LEU A 98 -12.02 -17.00 -9.57
CA LEU A 98 -10.56 -16.83 -9.47
C LEU A 98 -9.86 -17.55 -10.62
N ARG A 99 -8.84 -16.92 -11.19
CA ARG A 99 -8.04 -17.41 -12.30
C ARG A 99 -6.56 -17.14 -12.06
N ASP A 100 -5.72 -18.11 -12.36
CA ASP A 100 -4.27 -17.94 -12.28
C ASP A 100 -3.79 -16.77 -13.14
N GLY A 101 -2.79 -16.05 -12.63
CA GLY A 101 -2.26 -14.84 -13.28
C GLY A 101 -3.15 -13.60 -13.14
N TYR A 102 -4.22 -13.63 -12.35
CA TYR A 102 -5.06 -12.46 -12.07
C TYR A 102 -5.05 -12.08 -10.59
N PHE A 103 -5.15 -10.78 -10.30
CA PHE A 103 -5.54 -10.26 -8.98
C PHE A 103 -6.85 -9.47 -9.12
N TYR A 104 -7.63 -9.39 -8.06
CA TYR A 104 -9.00 -8.90 -8.10
C TYR A 104 -9.21 -7.76 -7.11
N GLN A 105 -9.95 -6.75 -7.56
CA GLN A 105 -10.36 -5.59 -6.77
C GLN A 105 -11.86 -5.36 -6.97
N ALA A 106 -12.45 -4.48 -6.17
CA ALA A 106 -13.84 -4.08 -6.39
C ALA A 106 -14.03 -3.47 -7.79
N ALA A 107 -15.14 -3.83 -8.44
CA ALA A 107 -15.54 -3.25 -9.71
C ALA A 107 -15.77 -1.74 -9.60
N LEU A 108 -15.73 -1.06 -10.74
CA LEU A 108 -16.06 0.36 -10.79
C LEU A 108 -17.56 0.56 -10.53
N VAL A 109 -17.90 1.62 -9.82
CA VAL A 109 -19.27 2.12 -9.65
C VAL A 109 -19.35 3.43 -10.42
N ASP A 110 -20.27 3.54 -11.37
CA ASP A 110 -20.42 4.70 -12.25
C ASP A 110 -19.12 5.13 -12.94
N GLY A 111 -18.30 4.14 -13.34
CA GLY A 111 -17.03 4.35 -14.02
C GLY A 111 -15.88 4.84 -13.12
N ALA A 112 -16.11 4.98 -11.82
CA ALA A 112 -15.11 5.37 -10.84
C ALA A 112 -14.81 4.24 -9.85
N ARG A 113 -13.59 4.22 -9.32
CA ARG A 113 -13.23 3.32 -8.23
C ARG A 113 -13.61 3.98 -6.90
N ASN A 114 -14.20 3.21 -5.99
CA ASN A 114 -14.46 3.70 -4.64
C ASN A 114 -13.12 3.78 -3.87
N PRO A 115 -12.69 4.98 -3.43
CA PRO A 115 -11.43 5.13 -2.69
C PRO A 115 -11.45 4.42 -1.34
N GLU A 116 -12.63 4.28 -0.71
CA GLU A 116 -12.75 3.67 0.62
C GLU A 116 -12.60 2.15 0.59
N THR A 117 -12.74 1.50 -0.57
CA THR A 117 -12.57 0.05 -0.71
C THR A 117 -11.32 -0.32 -1.50
N PHE A 118 -10.47 0.67 -1.82
CA PHE A 118 -9.32 0.50 -2.71
C PHE A 118 -8.27 -0.47 -2.18
N GLY A 119 -8.10 -0.53 -0.85
CA GLY A 119 -7.19 -1.43 -0.16
C GLY A 119 -7.68 -2.88 -0.09
N THR A 120 -8.93 -3.15 -0.46
CA THR A 120 -9.44 -4.53 -0.53
C THR A 120 -9.02 -5.19 -1.84
N VAL A 121 -8.19 -6.22 -1.73
CA VAL A 121 -7.62 -6.93 -2.88
C VAL A 121 -7.50 -8.41 -2.60
N VAL A 122 -7.71 -9.21 -3.66
CA VAL A 122 -7.44 -10.65 -3.67
C VAL A 122 -6.33 -10.93 -4.67
N CYS A 123 -5.21 -11.51 -4.24
CA CYS A 123 -4.09 -11.82 -5.12
C CYS A 123 -3.54 -13.23 -4.91
N PRO A 124 -2.92 -13.84 -5.94
CA PRO A 124 -2.19 -15.09 -5.77
C PRO A 124 -0.97 -14.87 -4.88
N ARG A 125 -0.74 -15.77 -3.92
CA ARG A 125 0.45 -15.76 -3.06
C ARG A 125 1.73 -15.69 -3.87
N ALA A 126 1.86 -16.52 -4.90
CA ALA A 126 3.05 -16.56 -5.74
C ALA A 126 3.34 -15.20 -6.41
N ALA A 127 2.29 -14.45 -6.81
CA ALA A 127 2.47 -13.12 -7.40
C ALA A 127 2.85 -12.07 -6.33
N PHE A 128 2.30 -12.17 -5.12
CA PHE A 128 2.65 -11.32 -3.99
C PHE A 128 4.11 -11.55 -3.54
N GLU A 129 4.53 -12.80 -3.44
CA GLU A 129 5.91 -13.17 -3.08
C GLU A 129 6.91 -12.81 -4.19
N ALA A 130 6.54 -12.94 -5.47
CA ALA A 130 7.39 -12.55 -6.60
C ALA A 130 7.70 -11.03 -6.66
N VAL A 131 7.01 -10.21 -5.86
CA VAL A 131 7.26 -8.78 -5.76
C VAL A 131 7.74 -8.36 -4.37
N ASP A 132 8.11 -9.31 -3.51
CA ASP A 132 8.52 -9.09 -2.12
C ASP A 132 7.42 -8.40 -1.26
N GLY A 133 6.16 -8.69 -1.56
CA GLY A 133 5.01 -8.18 -0.82
C GLY A 133 4.83 -6.66 -0.90
N TYR A 134 4.30 -6.05 0.15
CA TYR A 134 4.22 -4.60 0.27
C TYR A 134 5.60 -3.98 0.56
N ASP A 135 5.83 -2.78 0.03
CA ASP A 135 7.05 -2.02 0.32
C ASP A 135 6.99 -1.44 1.76
N GLU A 136 7.70 -2.08 2.69
CA GLU A 136 7.72 -1.68 4.10
C GLU A 136 8.39 -0.33 4.39
N VAL A 137 8.96 0.34 3.39
CA VAL A 137 9.46 1.71 3.55
C VAL A 137 8.31 2.71 3.65
N PHE A 138 7.14 2.43 3.06
CA PHE A 138 5.99 3.32 3.16
C PHE A 138 5.65 3.64 4.62
N ARG A 139 5.32 4.91 4.85
CA ARG A 139 4.88 5.47 6.12
C ARG A 139 3.74 6.45 5.86
N GLY A 140 2.93 6.68 6.89
CA GLY A 140 1.75 7.52 6.78
C GLY A 140 0.66 6.84 5.97
N TRP A 141 -0.33 7.64 5.55
CA TRP A 141 -1.49 7.17 4.80
C TRP A 141 -1.28 7.25 3.28
N GLY A 142 -1.63 6.17 2.58
CA GLY A 142 -1.89 6.13 1.14
C GLY A 142 -0.67 5.85 0.24
N GLY A 143 -0.92 5.18 -0.88
CA GLY A 143 0.03 4.93 -1.96
C GLY A 143 0.71 3.54 -1.93
N GLU A 144 0.70 2.85 -0.80
CA GLU A 144 1.24 1.49 -0.69
C GLU A 144 0.48 0.48 -1.57
N ASP A 145 -0.84 0.63 -1.71
CA ASP A 145 -1.67 -0.21 -2.59
C ASP A 145 -1.41 0.11 -4.07
N ASP A 146 -1.30 1.39 -4.44
CA ASP A 146 -0.92 1.79 -5.81
C ASP A 146 0.42 1.16 -6.22
N ASP A 147 1.39 1.17 -5.31
CA ASP A 147 2.70 0.57 -5.54
C ASP A 147 2.63 -0.95 -5.67
N LEU A 148 1.92 -1.64 -4.78
CA LEU A 148 1.77 -3.09 -4.86
C LEU A 148 1.09 -3.48 -6.18
N TYR A 149 -0.04 -2.86 -6.52
CA TYR A 149 -0.79 -3.21 -7.74
C TYR A 149 0.04 -2.98 -9.00
N ALA A 150 0.80 -1.88 -9.05
CA ALA A 150 1.72 -1.63 -10.15
C ALA A 150 2.81 -2.71 -10.24
N ARG A 151 3.38 -3.16 -9.11
CA ARG A 151 4.39 -4.23 -9.10
C ARG A 151 3.81 -5.59 -9.46
N LEU A 152 2.59 -5.92 -9.01
CA LEU A 152 1.89 -7.15 -9.44
C LEU A 152 1.77 -7.21 -10.96
N VAL A 153 1.42 -6.08 -11.60
CA VAL A 153 1.31 -6.00 -13.06
C VAL A 153 2.67 -6.03 -13.75
N HIS A 154 3.59 -5.15 -13.36
CA HIS A 154 4.81 -4.89 -14.12
C HIS A 154 5.98 -5.82 -13.79
N CYS A 155 6.00 -6.41 -12.59
CA CYS A 155 7.07 -7.29 -12.12
C CYS A 155 6.63 -8.75 -12.09
N ALA A 156 5.42 -9.06 -11.60
CA ALA A 156 4.90 -10.44 -11.57
C ALA A 156 4.07 -10.84 -12.80
N GLY A 157 3.78 -9.91 -13.71
CA GLY A 157 3.00 -10.19 -14.93
C GLY A 157 1.51 -10.50 -14.67
N ALA A 158 1.01 -10.20 -13.46
CA ALA A 158 -0.39 -10.42 -13.12
C ALA A 158 -1.30 -9.40 -13.84
N ARG A 159 -2.55 -9.79 -14.08
CA ARG A 159 -3.57 -8.95 -14.69
C ARG A 159 -4.61 -8.54 -13.66
N ALA A 160 -5.00 -7.27 -13.69
CA ALA A 160 -6.11 -6.80 -12.86
C ALA A 160 -7.44 -7.36 -13.39
N SER A 161 -8.26 -7.87 -12.49
CA SER A 161 -9.65 -8.27 -12.70
C SER A 161 -10.52 -7.64 -11.60
N GLN A 162 -11.83 -7.82 -11.71
CA GLN A 162 -12.77 -7.22 -10.77
C GLN A 162 -13.73 -8.26 -10.21
N TYR A 163 -14.10 -8.10 -8.92
CA TYR A 163 -15.28 -8.72 -8.33
C TYR A 163 -16.40 -7.66 -8.21
N PRO A 164 -17.69 -8.05 -8.23
CA PRO A 164 -18.81 -7.12 -8.08
C PRO A 164 -18.66 -6.18 -6.87
N ALA A 165 -18.79 -4.87 -7.09
CA ALA A 165 -18.51 -3.85 -6.07
C ALA A 165 -19.40 -3.97 -4.82
N HIS A 166 -20.62 -4.49 -4.96
CA HIS A 166 -21.56 -4.66 -3.85
C HIS A 166 -21.11 -5.68 -2.80
N PHE A 167 -20.07 -6.48 -3.06
CA PHE A 167 -19.53 -7.41 -2.07
C PHE A 167 -18.75 -6.74 -0.95
N VAL A 168 -18.31 -5.50 -1.14
CA VAL A 168 -17.52 -4.76 -0.16
C VAL A 168 -18.18 -3.44 0.15
N GLU A 169 -18.34 -3.16 1.44
CA GLU A 169 -18.95 -1.93 1.93
C GLU A 169 -18.00 -1.28 2.95
N ALA A 170 -17.63 -0.02 2.70
CA ALA A 170 -16.83 0.74 3.65
C ALA A 170 -17.69 1.21 4.82
N ILE A 171 -17.17 1.05 6.03
CA ILE A 171 -17.76 1.56 7.26
C ILE A 171 -17.35 3.02 7.39
N SER A 172 -18.34 3.92 7.42
CA SER A 172 -18.10 5.36 7.50
C SER A 172 -17.36 5.74 8.79
N HIS A 173 -16.33 6.57 8.66
CA HIS A 173 -15.54 7.07 9.78
C HIS A 173 -15.04 8.50 9.54
N ALA A 174 -14.46 9.13 10.55
CA ALA A 174 -13.91 10.47 10.42
C ALA A 174 -12.50 10.46 9.78
N ASP A 175 -12.14 11.51 9.04
CA ASP A 175 -10.88 11.58 8.31
C ASP A 175 -9.64 11.56 9.22
N ASP A 176 -9.75 12.07 10.44
CA ASP A 176 -8.64 12.18 11.40
C ASP A 176 -8.14 10.81 11.86
N GLU A 177 -9.03 9.82 11.98
CA GLU A 177 -8.69 8.42 12.28
C GLU A 177 -7.67 7.82 11.30
N ARG A 178 -7.62 8.32 10.05
CA ARG A 178 -6.63 7.87 9.03
C ARG A 178 -5.20 8.22 9.41
N THR A 179 -4.99 9.21 10.29
CA THR A 179 -3.65 9.75 10.58
C THR A 179 -3.27 9.76 12.05
N THR A 180 -4.14 9.27 12.95
CA THR A 180 -3.91 9.24 14.40
C THR A 180 -2.54 8.70 14.80
N PHE A 181 -2.09 7.60 14.17
CA PHE A 181 -0.81 6.94 14.48
C PHE A 181 0.32 7.25 13.49
N HIS A 182 0.17 8.32 12.71
CA HIS A 182 1.18 8.76 11.74
C HIS A 182 1.82 10.09 12.15
N ALA A 183 3.10 10.28 11.84
CA ALA A 183 3.82 11.51 12.17
C ALA A 183 3.29 12.72 11.39
N ILE A 184 2.92 12.54 10.12
CA ILE A 184 2.33 13.57 9.26
C ILE A 184 0.82 13.43 9.31
N LYS A 185 0.14 14.45 9.84
CA LYS A 185 -1.33 14.48 9.98
C LYS A 185 -2.07 14.96 8.72
N SER A 186 -1.37 15.68 7.84
CA SER A 186 -1.96 16.14 6.58
C SER A 186 -1.95 15.00 5.56
N VAL A 187 -3.14 14.41 5.32
CA VAL A 187 -3.37 13.39 4.28
C VAL A 187 -2.87 13.89 2.92
N ASP A 188 -3.14 15.15 2.60
CA ASP A 188 -2.72 15.83 1.39
C ASP A 188 -1.20 15.83 1.20
N VAL A 189 -0.46 16.20 2.23
CA VAL A 189 1.02 16.27 2.20
C VAL A 189 1.61 14.87 2.16
N GLN A 190 1.09 13.95 2.97
CA GLN A 190 1.55 12.56 3.00
C GLN A 190 1.31 11.85 1.65
N SER A 191 0.14 12.04 1.05
CA SER A 191 -0.18 11.53 -0.28
C SER A 191 0.77 12.08 -1.34
N LEU A 192 1.15 13.36 -1.26
CA LEU A 192 2.13 13.94 -2.18
C LEU A 192 3.52 13.32 -2.00
N ILE A 193 3.98 13.12 -0.75
CA ILE A 193 5.25 12.45 -0.44
C ILE A 193 5.28 11.06 -1.06
N ASN A 194 4.27 10.25 -0.77
CA ASN A 194 4.16 8.87 -1.24
C ASN A 194 4.04 8.82 -2.77
N ALA A 195 3.30 9.74 -3.38
CA ALA A 195 3.18 9.81 -4.83
C ALA A 195 4.46 10.33 -5.53
N CYS A 196 5.30 11.14 -4.88
CA CYS A 196 6.64 11.47 -5.37
C CYS A 196 7.57 10.26 -5.31
N TYR A 197 7.52 9.52 -4.21
CA TYR A 197 8.30 8.29 -4.01
C TYR A 197 7.97 7.22 -5.05
N ILE A 198 6.68 6.94 -5.28
CA ILE A 198 6.22 6.01 -6.33
C ILE A 198 6.70 6.45 -7.71
N ARG A 199 6.61 7.75 -8.03
CA ARG A 199 7.09 8.27 -9.32
C ARG A 199 8.60 8.10 -9.48
N ALA A 200 9.38 8.27 -8.42
CA ALA A 200 10.81 8.03 -8.46
C ALA A 200 11.13 6.56 -8.71
N LYS A 201 10.45 5.62 -8.01
CA LYS A 201 10.58 4.18 -8.25
C LYS A 201 10.21 3.80 -9.69
N ASN A 202 9.09 4.32 -10.20
CA ASN A 202 8.67 4.07 -11.57
C ASN A 202 9.69 4.60 -12.59
N HIS A 203 10.24 5.80 -12.39
CA HIS A 203 11.29 6.36 -13.24
C HIS A 203 12.56 5.49 -13.24
N LEU A 204 12.97 4.97 -12.08
CA LEU A 204 14.09 4.03 -11.98
C LEU A 204 13.81 2.73 -12.75
N ARG A 205 12.58 2.20 -12.63
CA ARG A 205 12.16 1.02 -13.42
C ARG A 205 12.18 1.29 -14.92
N ASP A 206 11.74 2.47 -15.36
CA ASP A 206 11.79 2.87 -16.77
C ASP A 206 13.24 3.00 -17.28
N CYS A 207 14.21 3.28 -16.38
CA CYS A 207 15.65 3.20 -16.66
C CYS A 207 16.21 1.77 -16.65
N GLY A 208 15.37 0.75 -16.46
CA GLY A 208 15.77 -0.66 -16.41
C GLY A 208 16.19 -1.16 -15.04
N ILE A 209 16.13 -0.34 -13.98
CA ILE A 209 16.48 -0.77 -12.63
C ILE A 209 15.37 -1.66 -12.09
N ARG A 210 15.70 -2.93 -11.83
CA ARG A 210 14.72 -3.95 -11.40
C ARG A 210 14.56 -4.02 -9.89
N GLU A 211 15.67 -3.87 -9.17
CA GLU A 211 15.70 -3.94 -7.71
C GLU A 211 16.23 -2.62 -7.15
N ILE A 212 15.57 -2.10 -6.13
CA ILE A 212 16.02 -0.94 -5.37
C ILE A 212 16.18 -1.40 -3.91
N PRO A 213 17.42 -1.45 -3.40
CA PRO A 213 17.69 -1.93 -2.04
C PRO A 213 16.85 -1.20 -0.98
N PHE A 214 16.52 -1.88 0.11
CA PHE A 214 15.67 -1.33 1.17
C PHE A 214 16.22 0.00 1.73
N GLU A 215 17.51 0.06 2.06
CA GLU A 215 18.12 1.29 2.59
C GLU A 215 18.11 2.44 1.57
N THR A 216 18.29 2.13 0.28
CA THR A 216 18.17 3.11 -0.81
C THR A 216 16.74 3.64 -0.92
N ARG A 217 15.73 2.76 -0.90
CA ARG A 217 14.30 3.14 -0.87
C ARG A 217 13.98 4.02 0.32
N LYS A 218 14.48 3.66 1.50
CA LYS A 218 14.31 4.40 2.75
C LYS A 218 14.94 5.79 2.66
N GLN A 219 16.18 5.89 2.18
CA GLN A 219 16.83 7.17 1.95
C GLN A 219 16.03 8.05 0.98
N MET A 220 15.56 7.49 -0.14
CA MET A 220 14.71 8.20 -1.10
C MET A 220 13.46 8.77 -0.43
N LEU A 221 12.69 7.93 0.29
CA LEU A 221 11.48 8.39 0.96
C LEU A 221 11.78 9.45 2.03
N THR A 222 12.85 9.27 2.82
CA THR A 222 13.28 10.25 3.83
C THR A 222 13.60 11.60 3.20
N THR A 223 14.41 11.65 2.13
CA THR A 223 14.75 12.92 1.46
C THR A 223 13.52 13.61 0.87
N ILE A 224 12.59 12.85 0.28
CA ILE A 224 11.32 13.40 -0.22
C ILE A 224 10.47 13.95 0.94
N SER A 225 10.36 13.18 2.03
CA SER A 225 9.58 13.55 3.20
C SER A 225 10.14 14.81 3.87
N ASP A 226 11.46 14.89 4.10
CA ASP A 226 12.11 16.05 4.70
C ASP A 226 11.89 17.33 3.88
N SER A 227 11.80 17.20 2.55
CA SER A 227 11.54 18.32 1.65
C SER A 227 10.09 18.82 1.69
N LEU A 228 9.14 18.01 2.15
CA LEU A 228 7.70 18.29 2.02
C LEU A 228 6.93 18.33 3.35
N LYS A 229 7.40 17.62 4.39
CA LYS A 229 6.67 17.37 5.65
C LYS A 229 6.34 18.62 6.45
N ALA A 230 7.09 19.70 6.26
CA ALA A 230 6.86 20.98 6.96
C ALA A 230 5.68 21.78 6.37
N HIS A 231 5.17 21.42 5.19
CA HIS A 231 4.01 22.09 4.62
C HIS A 231 2.71 21.69 5.34
N ARG A 232 1.78 22.64 5.45
CA ARG A 232 0.43 22.39 6.00
C ARG A 232 -0.53 21.78 4.97
N SER A 233 -0.25 21.99 3.69
CA SER A 233 -1.03 21.50 2.55
C SER A 233 -0.11 21.31 1.33
N GLN A 234 -0.58 20.69 0.25
CA GLN A 234 0.27 20.44 -0.91
C GLN A 234 0.85 21.73 -1.50
N PRO A 235 2.20 21.87 -1.59
CA PRO A 235 2.80 23.02 -2.25
C PRO A 235 2.44 23.08 -3.74
N LYS A 236 2.22 24.29 -4.24
CA LYS A 236 1.93 24.55 -5.67
C LYS A 236 3.12 24.23 -6.56
N MET A 237 4.33 24.43 -6.05
CA MET A 237 5.59 24.14 -6.74
C MET A 237 6.61 23.64 -5.72
N PHE A 238 7.49 22.75 -6.18
CA PHE A 238 8.63 22.28 -5.41
C PHE A 238 9.68 21.69 -6.35
N ASN A 239 10.89 21.53 -5.83
CA ASN A 239 12.00 20.89 -6.50
C ASN A 239 12.79 20.08 -5.46
N ILE A 240 12.90 18.78 -5.67
CA ILE A 240 13.61 17.84 -4.79
C ILE A 240 14.71 17.18 -5.63
N LEU A 241 15.92 17.13 -5.07
CA LEU A 241 17.04 16.39 -5.62
C LEU A 241 17.21 15.10 -4.83
N LEU A 242 17.37 13.99 -5.53
CA LEU A 242 17.63 12.68 -4.95
C LEU A 242 18.89 12.12 -5.58
N THR A 243 19.81 11.63 -4.76
CA THR A 243 20.94 10.82 -5.22
C THR A 243 20.64 9.38 -4.83
N VAL A 244 20.71 8.49 -5.81
CA VAL A 244 20.41 7.06 -5.66
C VAL A 244 21.64 6.30 -6.12
N GLU A 245 22.35 5.71 -5.17
CA GLU A 245 23.68 5.12 -5.40
C GLU A 245 23.63 3.59 -5.44
N LYS A 246 24.63 3.00 -6.09
CA LYS A 246 24.89 1.56 -6.11
C LYS A 246 23.70 0.74 -6.63
N LEU A 247 22.97 1.28 -7.59
CA LEU A 247 21.91 0.54 -8.26
C LEU A 247 22.51 -0.45 -9.25
N GLN A 248 21.95 -1.66 -9.33
CA GLN A 248 22.35 -2.61 -10.36
C GLN A 248 21.66 -2.28 -11.68
N ALA A 249 22.45 -1.92 -12.69
CA ALA A 249 21.98 -1.68 -14.04
C ALA A 249 21.67 -3.00 -14.78
N PRO A 250 20.91 -2.98 -15.90
CA PRO A 250 20.60 -4.19 -16.67
C PRO A 250 21.80 -4.97 -17.18
N ASP A 251 22.94 -4.30 -17.38
CA ASP A 251 24.20 -4.89 -17.83
C ASP A 251 25.06 -5.42 -16.65
N GLY A 252 24.55 -5.37 -15.42
CA GLY A 252 25.23 -5.80 -14.21
C GLY A 252 26.15 -4.76 -13.58
N SER A 253 26.41 -3.62 -14.24
CA SER A 253 27.25 -2.55 -13.68
C SER A 253 26.55 -1.81 -12.53
N LEU A 254 27.34 -1.17 -11.66
CA LEU A 254 26.80 -0.30 -10.64
C LEU A 254 26.55 1.10 -11.22
N LEU A 255 25.42 1.68 -10.86
CA LEU A 255 24.93 2.94 -11.37
C LEU A 255 24.52 3.86 -10.22
N ASP A 256 25.06 5.08 -10.25
CA ASP A 256 24.58 6.18 -9.41
C ASP A 256 23.77 7.15 -10.27
N LEU A 257 22.60 7.53 -9.78
CA LEU A 257 21.66 8.42 -10.45
C LEU A 257 21.33 9.62 -9.59
N ASP A 258 21.52 10.82 -10.13
CA ASP A 258 20.94 12.03 -9.59
C ASP A 258 19.60 12.28 -10.27
N LEU A 259 18.53 12.27 -9.50
CA LEU A 259 17.16 12.50 -9.95
C LEU A 259 16.64 13.85 -9.48
N GLN A 260 15.80 14.47 -10.31
CA GLN A 260 15.01 15.62 -9.93
C GLN A 260 13.53 15.26 -9.92
N ILE A 261 12.87 15.49 -8.78
CA ILE A 261 11.41 15.49 -8.68
C ILE A 261 10.94 16.94 -8.59
N ALA A 262 10.15 17.40 -9.56
CA ALA A 262 9.68 18.77 -9.58
C ALA A 262 8.21 18.90 -9.96
N LYS A 263 7.53 19.83 -9.28
CA LYS A 263 6.22 20.37 -9.67
C LYS A 263 6.42 21.82 -10.08
N ARG A 264 6.19 22.13 -11.35
CA ARG A 264 6.44 23.46 -11.93
C ARG A 264 5.13 24.18 -12.27
N ARG A 265 5.15 25.52 -12.20
CA ARG A 265 4.08 26.36 -12.73
C ARG A 265 3.98 26.17 -14.25
N ARG A 266 2.76 26.26 -14.79
CA ARG A 266 2.52 26.40 -16.22
C ARG A 266 2.61 27.89 -16.58
N PHE A 267 3.22 28.22 -17.71
CA PHE A 267 2.98 29.49 -18.38
C PHE A 267 1.73 29.30 -19.26
N GLY A 268 0.62 29.98 -18.94
CA GLY A 268 -0.67 29.88 -19.63
C GLY A 268 -1.87 29.50 -18.74
N LEU A 269 -3.09 29.71 -19.26
CA LEU A 269 -4.37 29.84 -18.53
C LEU A 269 -4.89 28.63 -17.70
N PHE A 270 -4.16 27.52 -17.54
CA PHE A 270 -4.66 26.36 -16.76
C PHE A 270 -3.59 25.60 -15.96
N GLY A 271 -3.66 25.71 -14.63
CA GLY A 271 -3.26 24.69 -13.64
C GLY A 271 -1.76 24.43 -13.41
N ALA A 272 -1.42 23.87 -12.24
CA ALA A 272 -0.09 23.31 -11.96
C ALA A 272 0.04 21.92 -12.59
N ARG A 273 1.22 21.57 -13.15
CA ARG A 273 1.48 20.19 -13.63
C ARG A 273 1.51 19.21 -12.46
N LYS A 274 1.25 17.92 -12.72
CA LYS A 274 1.62 16.84 -11.79
C LYS A 274 3.15 16.86 -11.58
N ALA A 275 3.62 16.34 -10.45
CA ALA A 275 5.05 16.17 -10.22
C ALA A 275 5.66 15.26 -11.31
N SER A 276 6.82 15.64 -11.82
CA SER A 276 7.59 14.89 -12.82
C SER A 276 8.95 14.51 -12.27
N VAL A 277 9.47 13.35 -12.69
CA VAL A 277 10.82 12.87 -12.34
C VAL A 277 11.68 12.87 -13.60
N ARG A 278 12.96 13.22 -13.48
CA ARG A 278 13.96 13.08 -14.55
C ARG A 278 15.34 12.80 -13.98
N THR A 279 16.17 12.09 -14.74
CA THR A 279 17.60 11.93 -14.45
C THR A 279 18.35 13.20 -14.83
N LEU A 280 19.14 13.74 -13.91
CA LEU A 280 20.06 14.86 -14.13
C LEU A 280 21.46 14.37 -14.48
N LYS A 281 21.93 13.34 -13.78
CA LYS A 281 23.25 12.74 -13.96
C LYS A 281 23.16 11.23 -13.78
N ALA A 282 23.97 10.51 -14.54
CA ALA A 282 24.17 9.07 -14.41
C ALA A 282 25.67 8.78 -14.41
N SER A 283 26.16 8.08 -13.39
CA SER A 283 27.58 7.71 -13.24
C SER A 283 27.66 6.19 -13.12
N ARG A 284 28.39 5.54 -14.03
CA ARG A 284 28.58 4.08 -14.02
C ARG A 284 29.92 3.73 -13.39
N HIS A 285 29.92 2.66 -12.60
CA HIS A 285 31.10 2.08 -11.97
C HIS A 285 31.24 0.64 -12.48
N THR A 286 32.45 0.31 -12.91
CA THR A 286 32.87 -1.04 -13.29
C THR A 286 33.29 -1.85 -12.08
#